data_AF-A0A7Y3V537-F1
#
_entry.id   AF-A0A7Y3V537-F1
#
_cell.length_a   1.000
_cell.length_b   1.000
_cell.length_c   1.000
_cell.angle_alpha   90.00
_cell.angle_beta   90.00
_cell.angle_gamma   90.00
#
_symmetry.space_group_name_H-M   'P 1'
#
loop_
_entity.id
_entity.type
_entity.pdbx_description
1 polymer ?
#
loop_
_entity_poly.entity_id
_entity_poly.type
_entity_poly.pdbx_seq_one_letter_code
_entity_poly.pdbx_strand_id
1 'polypeptide(L)'
;MAKKIYEEVDISKKVLKIDIESPVFNAMLNDTNKEIQRCIKKVYDEEFESGEITIKLNISIPETVKIIPKVNEFGELINETYEYRRPVFKHNITSTLKKQFKQEGIYTEEKDVKYEDGEFIVVPIKDPQMSIDDI
;
A
#
# COMPACT_ATOMS: atom_id res chain seq x y z
N MET A 1 22.18 -0.36 -18.25
CA MET A 1 22.77 0.63 -17.33
C MET A 1 22.38 0.26 -15.90
N ALA A 2 23.35 -0.07 -15.04
CA ALA A 2 23.07 -0.47 -13.66
C ALA A 2 22.74 0.77 -12.81
N LYS A 3 21.57 0.78 -12.18
CA LYS A 3 21.11 1.86 -11.30
C LYS A 3 21.96 1.83 -10.03
N LYS A 4 22.86 2.79 -9.86
CA LYS A 4 23.71 2.93 -8.67
C LYS A 4 22.81 3.38 -7.51
N ILE A 5 22.53 2.48 -6.57
CA ILE A 5 21.82 2.80 -5.33
C ILE A 5 22.85 3.49 -4.43
N TYR A 6 22.62 4.76 -4.12
CA TYR A 6 23.45 5.50 -3.16
C TYR A 6 23.07 5.01 -1.76
N GLU A 7 23.96 4.26 -1.12
CA GLU A 7 23.88 4.01 0.32
C GLU A 7 24.40 5.27 1.03
N GLU A 8 23.55 5.94 1.84
CA GLU A 8 23.93 7.14 2.60
C GLU A 8 24.92 6.84 3.75
N VAL A 9 25.18 5.56 4.04
CA VAL A 9 26.10 5.11 5.11
C VAL A 9 26.92 3.91 4.60
N ASP A 10 28.25 4.04 4.60
CA ASP A 10 29.15 2.91 4.29
C ASP A 10 29.13 1.90 5.44
N ILE A 11 28.36 0.82 5.24
CA ILE A 11 28.19 -0.28 6.19
C ILE A 11 29.06 -1.50 5.85
N SER A 12 29.88 -1.42 4.81
CA SER A 12 30.63 -2.56 4.25
C SER A 12 31.61 -3.24 5.21
N LYS A 13 32.04 -2.52 6.25
CA LYS A 13 33.01 -2.99 7.26
C LYS A 13 32.42 -3.18 8.66
N LYS A 14 31.12 -2.92 8.85
CA LYS A 14 30.47 -3.00 10.18
C LYS A 14 29.87 -4.38 10.40
N VAL A 15 30.00 -4.90 11.62
CA VAL A 15 29.21 -6.05 12.07
C VAL A 15 27.78 -5.56 12.29
N LEU A 16 26.88 -6.00 11.43
CA LEU A 16 25.47 -5.65 11.51
C LEU A 16 24.71 -6.80 12.17
N LYS A 17 23.83 -6.44 13.11
CA LYS A 17 22.82 -7.38 13.60
C LYS A 17 21.77 -7.60 12.52
N ILE A 18 21.18 -8.78 12.48
CA ILE A 18 20.03 -9.08 11.61
C ILE A 18 18.77 -8.97 12.48
N ASP A 19 18.26 -7.75 12.58
CA ASP A 19 17.06 -7.40 13.33
C ASP A 19 16.30 -6.32 12.55
N ILE A 20 15.00 -6.15 12.81
CA ILE A 20 14.14 -5.25 12.01
C ILE A 20 14.58 -3.78 12.10
N GLU A 21 15.23 -3.36 13.18
CA GLU A 21 15.70 -2.00 13.42
C GLU A 21 17.11 -1.76 12.83
N SER A 22 17.75 -2.83 12.37
CA SER A 22 19.09 -2.80 11.79
C SER A 22 19.11 -2.09 10.43
N PRO A 23 20.24 -1.43 10.10
CA PRO A 23 20.46 -0.88 8.77
C PRO A 23 20.21 -1.85 7.61
N VAL A 24 20.32 -3.17 7.86
CA VAL A 24 20.01 -4.24 6.89
C VAL A 24 18.61 -4.09 6.29
N PHE A 25 17.62 -3.64 7.06
CA PHE A 25 16.23 -3.51 6.63
C PHE A 25 15.79 -2.07 6.37
N ASN A 26 16.68 -1.07 6.44
CA ASN A 26 16.33 0.34 6.22
C ASN A 26 15.62 0.59 4.89
N ALA A 27 16.06 -0.07 3.82
CA ALA A 27 15.41 0.05 2.51
C ALA A 27 13.95 -0.42 2.57
N MET A 28 13.72 -1.59 3.16
CA MET A 28 12.37 -2.14 3.35
C MET A 28 11.52 -1.21 4.21
N LEU A 29 12.03 -0.78 5.37
CA LEU A 29 11.30 0.12 6.27
C LEU A 29 10.94 1.44 5.60
N ASN A 30 11.86 2.03 4.85
CA ASN A 30 11.63 3.29 4.14
C ASN A 30 10.56 3.13 3.06
N ASP A 31 10.63 2.05 2.26
CA ASP A 31 9.63 1.78 1.23
C ASP A 31 8.25 1.49 1.84
N THR A 32 8.20 0.71 2.93
CA THR A 32 6.97 0.45 3.68
C THR A 32 6.39 1.75 4.23
N ASN A 33 7.21 2.61 4.82
CA ASN A 33 6.75 3.88 5.38
C ASN A 33 6.16 4.79 4.30
N LYS A 34 6.76 4.85 3.10
CA LYS A 34 6.20 5.61 1.96
C LYS A 34 4.80 5.12 1.59
N GLU A 35 4.59 3.81 1.52
CA GLU A 35 3.27 3.26 1.20
C GLU A 35 2.27 3.45 2.34
N ILE A 36 2.69 3.37 3.61
CA ILE A 36 1.84 3.72 4.76
C ILE A 36 1.34 5.17 4.63
N GLN A 37 2.24 6.12 4.41
CA GLN A 37 1.86 7.53 4.26
C GLN A 37 0.92 7.75 3.08
N ARG A 38 1.16 7.06 1.96
CA ARG A 38 0.30 7.13 0.77
C ARG A 38 -1.09 6.55 1.04
N CYS A 39 -1.20 5.38 1.66
CA CYS A 39 -2.48 4.77 2.01
C CYS A 39 -3.26 5.63 2.99
N ILE A 40 -2.61 6.13 4.04
CA ILE A 40 -3.24 7.03 5.02
C ILE A 40 -3.80 8.27 4.34
N LYS A 41 -3.00 8.92 3.47
CA LYS A 41 -3.47 10.09 2.72
C LYS A 41 -4.72 9.77 1.90
N LYS A 42 -4.75 8.63 1.22
CA LYS A 42 -5.89 8.21 0.39
C LYS A 42 -7.16 7.90 1.17
N VAL A 43 -7.03 7.42 2.40
CA VAL A 43 -8.17 7.21 3.30
C VAL A 43 -8.62 8.52 3.94
N TYR A 44 -7.67 9.37 4.35
CA TYR A 44 -7.95 10.68 4.95
C TYR A 44 -8.64 11.64 3.97
N ASP A 45 -8.24 11.63 2.70
CA ASP A 45 -8.85 12.44 1.62
C ASP A 45 -10.23 11.90 1.19
N GLU A 46 -10.81 10.93 1.93
CA GLU A 46 -12.10 10.24 1.66
C GLU A 46 -12.20 9.60 0.26
N GLU A 47 -11.07 9.42 -0.43
CA GLU A 47 -11.05 8.76 -1.74
C GLU A 47 -11.35 7.27 -1.62
N PHE A 48 -11.01 6.66 -0.49
CA PHE A 48 -11.17 5.25 -0.15
C PHE A 48 -11.54 5.11 1.33
N GLU A 49 -12.32 4.10 1.70
CA GLU A 49 -12.72 3.90 3.11
C GLU A 49 -11.66 3.19 3.94
N SER A 50 -10.89 2.32 3.29
CA SER A 50 -9.87 1.52 3.96
C SER A 50 -8.73 1.18 3.01
N GLY A 51 -7.56 0.96 3.62
CA GLY A 51 -6.36 0.49 2.95
C GLY A 51 -5.73 -0.68 3.70
N GLU A 52 -5.16 -1.60 2.93
CA GLU A 52 -4.45 -2.78 3.43
C GLU A 52 -3.05 -2.79 2.82
N ILE A 53 -2.02 -3.04 3.63
CA ILE A 53 -0.63 -3.13 3.17
C ILE A 53 -0.07 -4.50 3.55
N THR A 54 0.47 -5.19 2.57
CA THR A 54 1.12 -6.50 2.72
C THR A 54 2.60 -6.39 2.38
N ILE A 55 3.44 -6.91 3.27
CA ILE A 55 4.90 -6.96 3.10
C ILE A 55 5.31 -8.42 2.97
N LYS A 56 5.93 -8.78 1.85
CA LYS A 56 6.50 -10.11 1.61
C LYS A 56 8.02 -10.03 1.64
N LEU A 57 8.63 -10.60 2.67
CA LEU A 57 10.07 -10.73 2.81
C LEU A 57 10.52 -12.15 2.45
N ASN A 58 11.41 -12.26 1.46
CA ASN A 58 12.05 -13.52 1.08
C ASN A 58 13.50 -13.49 1.56
N ILE A 59 13.91 -14.54 2.27
CA ILE A 59 15.23 -14.64 2.89
C ILE A 59 15.94 -15.86 2.28
N SER A 60 17.16 -15.67 1.80
CA SER A 60 18.02 -16.77 1.36
C SER A 60 19.47 -16.53 1.75
N ILE A 61 20.23 -17.60 1.90
CA ILE A 61 21.66 -17.56 2.24
C ILE A 61 22.44 -18.47 1.28
N PRO A 62 22.53 -18.13 -0.02
CA PRO A 62 23.33 -18.90 -0.96
C PRO A 62 24.82 -18.88 -0.62
N GLU A 63 25.49 -19.99 -0.91
CA GLU A 63 26.95 -20.08 -0.93
C GLU A 63 27.48 -19.40 -2.21
N THR A 64 28.54 -18.62 -2.07
CA THR A 64 29.11 -17.83 -3.16
C THR A 64 30.60 -17.62 -2.95
N VAL A 65 31.28 -17.17 -3.99
CA VAL A 65 32.73 -17.00 -4.00
C VAL A 65 33.10 -15.55 -4.30
N LYS A 66 34.13 -15.04 -3.64
CA LYS A 66 34.75 -13.74 -3.92
C LYS A 66 36.21 -13.96 -4.26
N ILE A 67 36.64 -13.42 -5.40
CA ILE A 67 38.05 -13.43 -5.79
C ILE A 67 38.72 -12.20 -5.16
N ILE A 68 39.76 -12.44 -4.38
CA ILE A 68 40.54 -11.42 -3.70
C ILE A 68 41.96 -11.44 -4.27
N PRO A 69 42.42 -10.36 -4.93
CA PRO A 69 43.79 -10.28 -5.39
C PRO A 69 44.73 -10.16 -4.18
N LYS A 70 45.81 -10.95 -4.19
CA LYS A 70 46.82 -11.00 -3.13
C LYS A 70 48.19 -11.09 -3.76
N VAL A 71 49.19 -10.53 -3.10
CA VAL A 71 50.58 -10.64 -3.55
C VAL A 71 51.21 -11.82 -2.81
N ASN A 72 51.81 -12.76 -3.55
CA ASN A 72 52.53 -13.90 -2.95
C ASN A 72 53.91 -13.46 -2.41
N GLU A 73 54.63 -14.38 -1.76
CA GLU A 73 55.96 -14.12 -1.17
C GLU A 73 57.02 -13.69 -2.20
N PHE A 74 56.75 -13.89 -3.49
CA PHE A 74 57.61 -13.54 -4.62
C PHE A 74 57.22 -12.22 -5.30
N GLY A 75 56.21 -11.50 -4.80
CA GLY A 75 55.77 -10.23 -5.37
C GLY A 75 54.77 -10.36 -6.53
N GLU A 76 54.28 -11.56 -6.84
CA GLU A 76 53.34 -11.80 -7.93
C GLU A 76 51.89 -11.66 -7.46
N LEU A 77 51.04 -11.06 -8.31
CA LEU A 77 49.60 -10.97 -8.11
C LEU A 77 48.95 -12.33 -8.35
N ILE A 78 48.52 -12.97 -7.26
CA ILE A 78 47.71 -14.19 -7.26
C ILE A 78 46.25 -13.87 -6.89
N ASN A 79 45.33 -14.71 -7.33
CA ASN A 79 43.91 -14.60 -6.97
C ASN A 79 43.57 -15.66 -5.91
N GLU A 80 43.15 -15.21 -4.72
CA GLU A 80 42.66 -16.08 -3.65
C GLU A 80 41.12 -16.14 -3.71
N THR A 81 40.56 -17.34 -3.77
CA THR A 81 39.11 -17.55 -3.77
C THR A 81 38.62 -17.67 -2.33
N TYR A 82 37.71 -16.80 -1.93
CA TYR A 82 37.06 -16.84 -0.62
C TYR A 82 35.60 -17.28 -0.76
N GLU A 83 35.28 -18.46 -0.22
CA GLU A 83 33.92 -18.98 -0.17
C GLU A 83 33.18 -18.45 1.06
N TYR A 84 31.96 -17.96 0.86
CA TYR A 84 31.15 -17.42 1.95
C TYR A 84 29.65 -17.58 1.71
N ARG A 85 28.90 -17.50 2.80
CA ARG A 85 27.44 -17.51 2.81
C ARG A 85 26.93 -16.07 2.71
N ARG A 86 26.27 -15.75 1.60
CA ARG A 86 25.78 -14.40 1.33
C ARG A 86 24.31 -14.30 1.74
N PRO A 87 23.96 -13.51 2.77
CA PRO A 87 22.56 -13.25 3.07
C PRO A 87 21.93 -12.37 1.98
N VAL A 88 20.73 -12.74 1.54
CA VAL A 88 19.92 -12.01 0.57
C VAL A 88 18.53 -11.82 1.14
N PHE A 89 18.13 -10.55 1.31
CA PHE A 89 16.82 -10.14 1.77
C PHE A 89 16.10 -9.42 0.63
N LYS A 90 14.99 -9.98 0.16
CA LYS A 90 14.17 -9.40 -0.91
C LYS A 90 12.77 -9.10 -0.39
N HIS A 91 12.44 -7.82 -0.26
CA HIS A 91 11.10 -7.37 0.09
C HIS A 91 10.25 -7.05 -1.14
N ASN A 92 8.95 -7.24 -1.01
CA ASN A 92 7.92 -6.76 -1.92
C ASN A 92 6.78 -6.18 -1.08
N ILE A 93 6.35 -4.96 -1.42
CA ILE A 93 5.30 -4.24 -0.71
C ILE A 93 4.15 -4.05 -1.68
N THR A 94 2.96 -4.49 -1.27
CA THR A 94 1.73 -4.38 -2.05
C THR A 94 0.65 -3.73 -1.19
N SER A 95 -0.08 -2.77 -1.75
CA SER A 95 -1.19 -2.08 -1.08
C SER A 95 -2.50 -2.29 -1.84
N THR A 96 -3.59 -2.54 -1.13
CA THR A 96 -4.95 -2.60 -1.69
C THR A 96 -5.80 -1.52 -1.03
N LEU A 97 -6.52 -0.73 -1.82
CA LEU A 97 -7.44 0.30 -1.33
C LEU A 97 -8.87 -0.07 -1.74
N LYS A 98 -9.84 0.05 -0.82
CA LYS A 98 -11.26 -0.29 -1.06
C LYS A 98 -12.10 0.98 -1.10
N LYS A 99 -12.93 1.11 -2.15
CA LYS A 99 -14.00 2.11 -2.24
C LYS A 99 -15.35 1.44 -2.01
N GLN A 100 -16.21 2.07 -1.23
CA GLN A 100 -17.63 1.74 -1.21
C GLN A 100 -18.38 2.90 -1.88
N PHE A 101 -19.16 2.58 -2.90
CA PHE A 101 -20.11 3.52 -3.46
C PHE A 101 -21.43 3.35 -2.71
N LYS A 102 -21.73 4.27 -1.79
CA LYS A 102 -23.06 4.42 -1.23
C LYS A 102 -23.77 5.55 -1.97
N GLN A 103 -24.77 5.19 -2.78
CA GLN A 103 -25.72 6.15 -3.30
C GLN A 103 -27.05 5.88 -2.59
N GLU A 104 -27.29 6.63 -1.51
CA GLU A 104 -28.54 6.60 -0.77
C GLU A 104 -29.33 7.86 -1.15
N GLY A 105 -30.52 7.66 -1.71
CA GLY A 105 -31.44 8.73 -2.10
C GLY A 105 -32.79 8.48 -1.46
N ILE A 106 -33.30 9.49 -0.77
CA ILE A 106 -34.64 9.47 -0.17
C ILE A 106 -35.45 10.56 -0.85
N TYR A 107 -36.51 10.16 -1.54
CA TYR A 107 -37.55 11.05 -2.03
C TYR A 107 -38.67 11.06 -0.98
N THR A 108 -38.76 12.12 -0.18
CA THR A 108 -39.83 12.32 0.80
C THR A 108 -40.50 13.66 0.54
N GLU A 109 -41.76 13.61 0.13
CA GLU A 109 -42.68 14.74 0.11
C GLU A 109 -44.03 14.27 0.67
N GLU A 110 -44.80 15.17 1.28
CA GLU A 110 -46.18 14.91 1.71
C GLU A 110 -47.11 14.85 0.49
N LYS A 111 -46.96 13.78 -0.30
CA LYS A 111 -47.73 13.50 -1.51
C LYS A 111 -48.23 12.06 -1.46
N ASP A 112 -49.42 11.83 -2.02
CA ASP A 112 -50.05 10.52 -2.10
C ASP A 112 -49.57 9.76 -3.36
N VAL A 113 -49.63 8.43 -3.35
CA VAL A 113 -49.23 7.59 -4.49
C VAL A 113 -50.47 6.94 -5.10
N LYS A 114 -50.68 7.14 -6.39
CA LYS A 114 -51.79 6.54 -7.15
C LYS A 114 -51.29 5.70 -8.30
N TYR A 115 -52.09 4.70 -8.70
CA TYR A 115 -51.83 3.88 -9.86
C TYR A 115 -52.89 4.17 -10.92
N GLU A 116 -52.51 4.83 -12.00
CA GLU A 116 -53.38 5.23 -13.11
C GLU A 116 -52.70 4.86 -14.44
N ASP A 117 -53.47 4.34 -15.40
CA ASP A 117 -53.00 3.94 -16.75
C ASP A 117 -51.77 3.01 -16.79
N GLY A 118 -51.57 2.21 -15.75
CA GLY A 118 -50.47 1.23 -15.69
C GLY A 118 -49.18 1.75 -15.05
N GLU A 119 -49.16 2.99 -14.57
CA GLU A 119 -48.00 3.61 -13.93
C GLU A 119 -48.33 4.17 -12.53
N PHE A 120 -47.34 4.19 -11.65
CA PHE A 120 -47.46 4.82 -10.34
C PHE A 120 -47.09 6.31 -10.45
N ILE A 121 -48.02 7.20 -10.09
CA ILE A 121 -47.84 8.64 -10.08
C ILE A 121 -47.93 9.20 -8.65
N VAL A 122 -47.15 10.25 -8.38
CA VAL A 122 -47.15 10.98 -7.10
C VAL A 122 -48.04 12.21 -7.23
N VAL A 123 -49.07 12.34 -6.40
CA VAL A 123 -50.07 13.41 -6.46
C VAL A 123 -50.12 14.22 -5.16
N PRO A 124 -50.42 15.52 -5.19
CA PRO A 124 -50.57 16.32 -3.97
C PRO A 124 -51.68 15.76 -3.07
N ILE A 125 -51.46 15.79 -1.74
CA ILE A 125 -52.50 15.47 -0.76
C ILE A 125 -53.60 16.52 -0.90
N LYS A 126 -54.82 16.08 -1.23
CA LYS A 126 -55.99 16.96 -1.22
C LYS A 126 -56.39 17.17 0.23
N ASP A 127 -56.15 18.38 0.74
CA ASP A 127 -56.64 18.79 2.06
C ASP A 127 -58.19 18.78 2.04
N PRO A 128 -58.88 18.00 2.90
CA PRO A 128 -60.34 17.91 2.89
C PRO A 128 -61.04 19.16 3.42
N GLN A 129 -60.34 20.22 3.84
CA GLN A 129 -60.99 21.44 4.30
C GLN A 129 -61.47 22.31 3.11
N MET A 130 -62.56 21.87 2.49
CA MET A 130 -63.55 22.83 1.96
C MET A 130 -64.53 23.16 3.09
N SER A 131 -64.63 24.46 3.38
CA SER A 131 -65.63 25.04 4.28
C SER A 131 -67.03 24.58 3.88
N ILE A 132 -67.91 24.46 4.86
CA ILE A 132 -69.35 24.13 4.76
C ILE A 132 -70.17 25.24 4.05
N ASP A 133 -69.55 26.13 3.27
CA ASP A 133 -70.22 27.33 2.73
C ASP A 133 -70.71 27.23 1.27
N ASP A 134 -70.69 26.04 0.66
CA ASP A 134 -71.31 25.82 -0.67
C ASP A 134 -72.50 24.84 -0.59
N ILE A 135 -73.52 25.17 0.21
CA ILE A 135 -74.91 24.65 0.09
C ILE A 135 -75.82 25.77 -0.42
#